data_AF-A0AAA9SKW2-F1
#
_entry.id   AF-A0AAA9SKW2-F1
#
_cell.length_a   1.000
_cell.length_b   1.000
_cell.length_c   1.000
_cell.angle_alpha   90.00
_cell.angle_beta   90.00
_cell.angle_gamma   90.00
#
_symmetry.space_group_name_H-M   'P 1'
#
loop_
_entity.id
_entity.type
_entity.pdbx_description
1 polymer ?
#
loop_
_entity_poly.entity_id
_entity_poly.type
_entity_poly.pdbx_seq_one_letter_code
_entity_poly.pdbx_strand_id
1 'polypeptide(L)'
;MDLSAEFKRWKAQCLSKADLSRKGSVDEDVLEIVQLLNGQEQFFTTSSCAGRIILLDRSVNGSEVQKQNCCWLLVTHKACVKDDVIIFVMGKIAASNPSRKRFTFKIHALFPKDSESSCLIVALQKAKGDAILKFEPLVLHVQCRQLQDAQILHSVAIDSGFRNSGITVGKRGKTMLAVRSTHGLEVPLSHQGKLMVTEEYINFLLKIANQKMEENKKRIERFYHCLQHALEKETVSTTSQPKEKVNTSYIRKKKRNPGKARGKRVNEEHDKELENNDHDDPGISDTIFPEDY
;
A
#
# COMPACT_ATOMS: atom_id res chain seq x y z
N MET A 1 -15.84 26.60 -11.02
CA MET A 1 -16.31 25.21 -11.31
C MET A 1 -16.84 24.63 -10.02
N ASP A 2 -17.99 23.95 -10.06
CA ASP A 2 -18.54 23.26 -8.90
C ASP A 2 -17.82 21.92 -8.68
N LEU A 3 -16.89 21.89 -7.72
CA LEU A 3 -16.12 20.70 -7.35
C LEU A 3 -17.02 19.57 -6.81
N SER A 4 -18.19 19.91 -6.24
CA SER A 4 -19.14 18.92 -5.71
C SER A 4 -19.83 18.16 -6.84
N ALA A 5 -20.32 18.86 -7.87
CA ALA A 5 -20.87 18.22 -9.06
C ALA A 5 -19.82 17.43 -9.86
N GLU A 6 -18.55 17.86 -9.85
CA GLU A 6 -17.46 17.11 -10.47
C GLU A 6 -17.17 15.81 -9.69
N PHE A 7 -17.14 15.88 -8.36
CA PHE A 7 -16.95 14.71 -7.50
C PHE A 7 -18.06 13.67 -7.68
N LYS A 8 -19.34 14.09 -7.68
CA LYS A 8 -20.49 13.20 -7.93
C LYS A 8 -20.36 12.48 -9.27
N ARG A 9 -19.92 13.19 -10.32
CA ARG A 9 -19.65 12.61 -11.64
C ARG A 9 -18.50 11.59 -11.60
N TRP A 10 -17.39 11.90 -10.94
CA TRP A 10 -16.28 10.96 -10.79
C TRP A 10 -16.68 9.70 -10.02
N LYS A 11 -17.45 9.86 -8.95
CA LYS A 11 -17.97 8.75 -8.15
C LYS A 11 -18.85 7.83 -9.00
N ALA A 12 -19.84 8.39 -9.70
CA ALA A 12 -20.71 7.61 -10.59
C ALA A 12 -19.92 6.87 -11.67
N GLN A 13 -18.96 7.54 -12.30
CA GLN A 13 -18.09 6.94 -13.33
C GLN A 13 -17.17 5.84 -12.77
N CYS A 14 -16.69 5.98 -11.53
CA CYS A 14 -15.82 4.99 -10.92
C CYS A 14 -16.60 3.73 -10.53
N LEU A 15 -17.77 3.90 -9.90
CA LEU A 15 -18.60 2.81 -9.43
C LEU A 15 -19.33 2.06 -10.55
N SER A 16 -19.45 2.65 -11.75
CA SER A 16 -20.01 1.99 -12.92
C SER A 16 -19.05 1.06 -13.65
N LYS A 17 -17.75 1.05 -13.29
CA LYS A 17 -16.73 0.24 -13.97
C LYS A 17 -16.67 -1.16 -13.38
N ALA A 18 -16.39 -2.14 -14.24
CA ALA A 18 -16.04 -3.49 -13.80
C ALA A 18 -14.71 -3.49 -13.04
N ASP A 19 -14.53 -4.44 -12.12
CA ASP A 19 -13.27 -4.61 -11.40
C ASP A 19 -12.14 -4.97 -12.37
N LEU A 20 -11.03 -4.22 -12.25
CA LEU A 20 -9.82 -4.36 -13.07
C LEU A 20 -8.72 -5.15 -12.34
N SER A 21 -8.99 -5.65 -11.13
CA SER A 21 -8.08 -6.53 -10.41
C SER A 21 -7.83 -7.82 -11.20
N ARG A 22 -6.68 -8.48 -10.98
CA ARG A 22 -6.40 -9.79 -11.60
C ARG A 22 -7.37 -10.88 -11.14
N LYS A 23 -7.98 -10.71 -9.95
CA LYS A 23 -9.02 -11.59 -9.41
C LYS A 23 -10.37 -11.36 -10.13
N GLY A 24 -10.62 -10.14 -10.60
CA GLY A 24 -11.88 -9.75 -11.23
C GLY A 24 -13.03 -9.54 -10.24
N SER A 25 -12.75 -9.58 -8.93
CA SER A 25 -13.68 -9.27 -7.86
C SER A 25 -12.99 -8.63 -6.66
N VAL A 26 -13.76 -7.87 -5.88
CA VAL A 26 -13.33 -7.33 -4.58
C VAL A 26 -13.13 -8.48 -3.59
N ASP A 27 -12.11 -8.40 -2.75
CA ASP A 27 -11.88 -9.38 -1.69
C ASP A 27 -12.97 -9.31 -0.61
N GLU A 28 -13.44 -10.48 -0.20
CA GLU A 28 -14.53 -10.64 0.78
C GLU A 28 -14.20 -9.94 2.10
N ASP A 29 -12.96 -10.06 2.56
CA ASP A 29 -12.47 -9.51 3.83
C ASP A 29 -12.48 -7.96 3.88
N VAL A 30 -12.65 -7.26 2.74
CA VAL A 30 -12.72 -5.79 2.68
C VAL A 30 -14.03 -5.29 2.07
N LEU A 31 -14.94 -6.19 1.72
CA LEU A 31 -16.18 -5.84 1.02
C LEU A 31 -17.03 -4.86 1.86
N GLU A 32 -17.16 -5.10 3.16
CA GLU A 32 -17.94 -4.24 4.06
C GLU A 32 -17.35 -2.83 4.15
N ILE A 33 -16.02 -2.70 4.22
CA ILE A 33 -15.33 -1.40 4.22
C ILE A 33 -15.60 -0.66 2.90
N VAL A 34 -15.49 -1.36 1.78
CA VAL A 34 -15.70 -0.79 0.44
C VAL A 34 -17.15 -0.31 0.30
N GLN A 35 -18.12 -1.12 0.72
CA GLN A 35 -19.54 -0.76 0.68
C GLN A 35 -19.84 0.42 1.61
N LEU A 36 -19.33 0.41 2.84
CA LEU A 36 -19.50 1.48 3.81
C LEU A 36 -19.00 2.82 3.26
N LEU A 37 -17.78 2.85 2.72
CA LEU A 37 -17.21 4.06 2.12
C LEU A 37 -17.99 4.51 0.88
N ASN A 38 -18.34 3.59 -0.02
CA ASN A 38 -19.06 3.93 -1.23
C ASN A 38 -20.51 4.38 -0.97
N GLY A 39 -21.10 4.00 0.17
CA GLY A 39 -22.39 4.51 0.63
C GLY A 39 -22.38 5.98 1.06
N GLN A 40 -21.22 6.52 1.44
CA GLN A 40 -21.09 7.90 1.93
C GLN A 40 -20.93 8.91 0.79
N GLU A 41 -21.62 10.05 0.81
CA GLU A 41 -21.55 11.06 -0.26
C GLU A 41 -20.14 11.63 -0.47
N GLN A 42 -19.33 11.63 0.58
CA GLN A 42 -18.00 12.25 0.62
C GLN A 42 -16.87 11.31 0.16
N PHE A 43 -17.14 10.03 -0.07
CA PHE A 43 -16.12 9.03 -0.42
C PHE A 43 -16.49 8.16 -1.62
N PHE A 44 -15.47 7.67 -2.32
CA PHE A 44 -15.55 6.45 -3.10
C PHE A 44 -14.20 5.74 -3.22
N THR A 45 -14.21 4.42 -3.30
CA THR A 45 -13.01 3.59 -3.45
C THR A 45 -12.60 3.50 -4.93
N THR A 46 -11.31 3.65 -5.23
CA THR A 46 -10.78 3.49 -6.59
C THR A 46 -10.07 2.16 -6.81
N SER A 47 -9.53 1.56 -5.74
CA SER A 47 -8.96 0.21 -5.74
C SER A 47 -8.81 -0.32 -4.31
N SER A 48 -8.88 -1.64 -4.15
CA SER A 48 -8.70 -2.34 -2.88
C SER A 48 -8.02 -3.70 -3.08
N CYS A 49 -7.31 -4.17 -2.06
CA CYS A 49 -6.81 -5.53 -1.93
C CYS A 49 -6.69 -5.85 -0.44
N ALA A 50 -7.31 -6.94 0.03
CA ALA A 50 -7.35 -7.29 1.45
C ALA A 50 -5.98 -7.73 2.00
N GLY A 51 -5.06 -8.11 1.12
CA GLY A 51 -3.76 -8.65 1.46
C GLY A 51 -3.54 -9.97 0.73
N ARG A 52 -2.29 -10.31 0.46
CA ARG A 52 -1.94 -11.48 -0.36
C ARG A 52 -0.58 -12.04 -0.04
N ILE A 53 -0.48 -13.36 -0.15
CA ILE A 53 0.78 -14.10 -0.22
C ILE A 53 1.02 -14.46 -1.68
N ILE A 54 2.20 -14.15 -2.20
CA ILE A 54 2.56 -14.33 -3.59
C ILE A 54 3.93 -14.98 -3.68
N LEU A 55 4.09 -15.94 -4.59
CA LEU A 55 5.38 -16.38 -5.07
C LEU A 55 5.59 -15.82 -6.48
N LEU A 56 6.59 -14.97 -6.64
CA LEU A 56 6.96 -14.34 -7.90
C LEU A 56 8.17 -15.05 -8.49
N ASP A 57 8.21 -15.27 -9.79
CA ASP A 57 9.40 -15.64 -10.54
C ASP A 57 9.81 -14.48 -11.45
N ARG A 58 10.99 -13.91 -11.17
CA ARG A 58 11.63 -12.89 -12.00
C ARG A 58 12.64 -13.59 -12.92
N SER A 59 12.22 -13.89 -14.14
CA SER A 59 13.12 -14.35 -15.18
C SER A 59 14.02 -13.20 -15.66
N VAL A 60 15.28 -13.52 -15.96
CA VAL A 60 16.34 -12.58 -16.36
C VAL A 60 16.02 -11.86 -17.70
N ASN A 61 15.03 -12.34 -18.47
CA ASN A 61 14.68 -11.81 -19.79
C ASN A 61 13.62 -10.68 -19.78
N GLY A 62 13.47 -9.94 -18.67
CA GLY A 62 12.42 -8.93 -18.50
C GLY A 62 12.94 -7.50 -18.32
N SER A 63 12.52 -6.58 -19.19
CA SER A 63 12.77 -5.13 -19.14
C SER A 63 12.54 -4.47 -17.77
N GLU A 64 13.16 -3.31 -17.55
CA GLU A 64 13.17 -2.49 -16.30
C GLU A 64 11.79 -2.20 -15.67
N VAL A 65 10.69 -2.45 -16.36
CA VAL A 65 9.34 -2.28 -15.83
C VAL A 65 8.87 -3.57 -15.10
N GLN A 66 9.07 -3.59 -13.78
CA GLN A 66 8.83 -4.70 -12.83
C GLN A 66 7.48 -5.44 -12.91
N LYS A 67 6.48 -4.93 -13.65
CA LYS A 67 5.15 -5.57 -13.79
C LYS A 67 4.93 -6.31 -15.10
N GLN A 68 5.73 -6.08 -16.14
CA GLN A 68 5.42 -6.58 -17.50
C GLN A 68 5.91 -8.00 -17.80
N ASN A 69 6.82 -8.57 -16.99
CA ASN A 69 7.36 -9.93 -17.19
C ASN A 69 7.52 -10.74 -15.91
N CYS A 70 6.78 -10.40 -14.85
CA CYS A 70 6.81 -11.15 -13.59
C CYS A 70 5.77 -12.29 -13.63
N CYS A 71 6.23 -13.54 -13.51
CA CYS A 71 5.35 -14.70 -13.48
C CYS A 71 4.90 -14.93 -12.04
N TRP A 72 3.59 -15.04 -11.80
CA TRP A 72 3.06 -15.38 -10.48
C TRP A 72 2.94 -16.89 -10.42
N LEU A 73 3.82 -17.50 -9.65
CA LEU A 73 3.85 -18.95 -9.45
C LEU A 73 2.72 -19.37 -8.50
N LEU A 74 2.42 -18.54 -7.50
CA LEU A 74 1.37 -18.75 -6.51
C LEU A 74 0.81 -17.40 -6.05
N VAL A 75 -0.51 -17.34 -5.80
CA VAL A 75 -1.20 -16.18 -5.23
C VAL A 75 -2.33 -16.68 -4.35
N THR A 76 -2.43 -16.18 -3.13
CA THR A 76 -3.58 -16.38 -2.27
C THR A 76 -3.91 -15.11 -1.51
N HIS A 77 -5.20 -14.85 -1.32
CA HIS A 77 -5.73 -13.76 -0.48
C HIS A 77 -6.14 -14.27 0.92
N LYS A 78 -5.83 -15.53 1.23
CA LYS A 78 -6.10 -16.19 2.52
C LYS A 78 -4.80 -16.75 3.10
N ALA A 79 -4.88 -17.30 4.32
CA ALA A 79 -3.76 -18.05 4.87
C ALA A 79 -3.39 -19.20 3.93
N CYS A 80 -2.10 -19.37 3.68
CA CYS A 80 -1.57 -20.39 2.80
C CYS A 80 -1.39 -21.71 3.57
N VAL A 81 -2.18 -22.74 3.26
CA VAL A 81 -2.05 -24.09 3.83
C VAL A 81 -1.31 -25.02 2.88
N LYS A 82 -0.80 -26.14 3.41
CA LYS A 82 0.00 -27.11 2.63
C LYS A 82 -0.72 -27.59 1.37
N ASP A 83 -2.03 -27.74 1.43
CA ASP A 83 -2.89 -28.27 0.37
C ASP A 83 -3.47 -27.18 -0.56
N ASP A 84 -3.04 -25.92 -0.42
CA ASP A 84 -3.62 -24.84 -1.20
C ASP A 84 -3.34 -24.98 -2.70
N VAL A 85 -4.34 -24.57 -3.49
CA VAL A 85 -4.30 -24.60 -4.94
C VAL A 85 -3.23 -23.63 -5.45
N ILE A 86 -2.30 -24.15 -6.25
CA ILE A 86 -1.32 -23.32 -6.94
C ILE A 86 -2.03 -22.61 -8.08
N ILE A 87 -2.27 -21.32 -7.93
CA ILE A 87 -2.76 -20.44 -9.00
C ILE A 87 -1.56 -19.93 -9.78
N PHE A 88 -1.26 -20.60 -10.90
CA PHE A 88 -0.24 -20.14 -11.82
C PHE A 88 -0.83 -19.08 -12.75
N VAL A 89 -0.33 -17.84 -12.67
CA VAL A 89 -0.74 -16.75 -13.56
C VAL A 89 0.45 -16.35 -14.42
N MET A 90 0.47 -16.85 -15.66
CA MET A 90 1.34 -16.31 -16.70
C MET A 90 0.67 -15.08 -17.31
N GLY A 91 1.28 -13.92 -17.16
CA GLY A 91 1.01 -12.80 -18.05
C GLY A 91 1.66 -13.10 -19.38
N LYS A 92 0.89 -13.51 -20.39
CA LYS A 92 1.35 -13.46 -21.78
C LYS A 92 0.79 -12.20 -22.41
N ILE A 93 1.66 -11.35 -22.94
CA ILE A 93 1.23 -10.37 -23.94
C ILE A 93 0.97 -11.18 -25.20
N ALA A 94 -0.30 -11.42 -25.54
CA ALA A 94 -0.63 -11.92 -26.85
C ALA A 94 -0.24 -10.82 -27.85
N ALA A 95 0.83 -11.06 -28.61
CA ALA A 95 1.16 -10.28 -29.80
C ALA A 95 0.11 -10.56 -30.88
N SER A 96 -1.09 -10.04 -30.70
CA SER A 96 -2.11 -10.00 -31.74
C SER A 96 -2.76 -8.62 -31.67
N ASN A 97 -2.23 -7.72 -32.50
CA ASN A 97 -2.72 -6.38 -32.82
C ASN A 97 -2.18 -5.19 -31.94
N PRO A 98 -1.37 -4.26 -32.50
CA PRO A 98 -0.78 -3.12 -31.79
C PRO A 98 -1.79 -2.17 -31.13
N SER A 99 -3.05 -2.17 -31.59
CA SER A 99 -4.07 -1.20 -31.19
C SER A 99 -4.98 -1.66 -30.04
N ARG A 100 -4.87 -2.92 -29.61
CA ARG A 100 -5.60 -3.46 -28.45
C ARG A 100 -4.73 -4.47 -27.69
N LYS A 101 -3.94 -3.99 -26.74
CA LYS A 101 -3.23 -4.84 -25.78
C LYS A 101 -4.26 -5.55 -24.89
N ARG A 102 -4.70 -6.74 -25.27
CA ARG A 102 -5.62 -7.57 -24.46
C ARG A 102 -4.77 -8.51 -23.61
N PHE A 103 -4.69 -8.23 -22.31
CA PHE A 103 -4.05 -9.12 -21.35
C PHE A 103 -4.92 -10.37 -21.18
N THR A 104 -4.44 -11.51 -21.67
CA THR A 104 -5.09 -12.80 -21.42
C THR A 104 -4.33 -13.51 -20.30
N PHE A 105 -4.97 -13.63 -19.14
CA PHE A 105 -4.45 -14.40 -18.01
C PHE A 105 -4.92 -15.84 -18.17
N LYS A 106 -3.99 -16.79 -18.32
CA LYS A 106 -4.32 -18.22 -18.29
C LYS A 106 -4.07 -18.72 -16.87
N ILE A 107 -5.14 -18.88 -16.10
CA ILE A 107 -5.10 -19.49 -14.77
C ILE A 107 -5.00 -21.01 -14.97
N HIS A 108 -3.91 -21.62 -14.52
CA HIS A 108 -3.87 -23.06 -14.33
C HIS A 108 -3.91 -23.33 -12.82
N ALA A 109 -4.98 -23.98 -12.36
CA ALA A 109 -5.03 -24.57 -11.04
C ALA A 109 -4.25 -25.89 -11.10
N LEU A 110 -3.15 -25.99 -10.37
CA LEU A 110 -2.43 -27.24 -10.19
C LEU A 110 -2.64 -27.70 -8.75
N PHE A 111 -3.18 -28.91 -8.61
CA PHE A 111 -3.26 -29.62 -7.35
C PHE A 111 -1.95 -30.39 -7.15
N PRO A 112 -1.32 -30.34 -5.97
CA PRO A 112 -0.29 -31.31 -5.60
C PRO A 112 -0.89 -32.71 -5.78
N LYS A 113 -0.21 -33.58 -6.54
CA LYS A 113 -0.65 -34.99 -6.72
C LYS A 113 -0.29 -35.86 -5.51
N ASP A 114 0.63 -35.39 -4.67
CA ASP A 114 1.18 -36.09 -3.52
C ASP A 114 0.93 -35.23 -2.26
N SER A 115 0.31 -35.80 -1.23
CA SER A 115 -0.20 -35.05 -0.06
C SER A 115 0.87 -34.63 0.96
N GLU A 116 2.14 -34.87 0.70
CA GLU A 116 3.22 -34.57 1.65
C GLU A 116 3.92 -33.23 1.38
N SER A 117 4.02 -32.82 0.11
CA SER A 117 4.78 -31.62 -0.29
C SER A 117 3.91 -30.37 -0.24
N SER A 118 4.39 -29.32 0.43
CA SER A 118 3.66 -28.04 0.48
C SER A 118 3.49 -27.43 -0.92
N CYS A 119 2.33 -26.80 -1.18
CA CYS A 119 2.03 -26.09 -2.43
C CYS A 119 3.13 -25.10 -2.86
N LEU A 120 3.82 -24.48 -1.89
CA LEU A 120 4.89 -23.53 -2.13
C LEU A 120 6.15 -24.20 -2.71
N ILE A 121 6.50 -25.41 -2.26
CA ILE A 121 7.64 -26.17 -2.78
C ILE A 121 7.39 -26.58 -4.23
N VAL A 122 6.19 -27.09 -4.51
CA VAL A 122 5.78 -27.47 -5.87
C VAL A 122 5.78 -26.26 -6.81
N ALA A 123 5.39 -25.08 -6.31
CA ALA A 123 5.46 -23.84 -7.08
C ALA A 123 6.92 -23.41 -7.33
N LEU A 124 7.80 -23.51 -6.32
CA LEU A 124 9.22 -23.17 -6.42
C LEU A 124 9.99 -24.05 -7.41
N GLN A 125 9.66 -25.33 -7.52
CA GLN A 125 10.28 -26.24 -8.51
C GLN A 125 10.05 -25.79 -9.96
N LYS A 126 9.07 -24.92 -10.21
CA LYS A 126 8.78 -24.36 -11.53
C LYS A 126 9.48 -23.04 -11.80
N ALA A 127 10.12 -22.44 -10.79
CA ALA A 127 10.84 -21.19 -10.94
C ALA A 127 12.04 -21.39 -11.87
N LYS A 128 12.18 -20.48 -12.84
CA LYS A 128 13.31 -20.49 -13.78
C LYS A 128 14.30 -19.37 -13.52
N GLY A 129 13.92 -18.36 -12.74
CA GLY A 129 14.76 -17.22 -12.38
C GLY A 129 14.83 -17.01 -10.87
N ASP A 130 14.76 -15.74 -10.47
CA ASP A 130 14.82 -15.33 -9.08
C ASP A 130 13.40 -15.38 -8.47
N ALA A 131 13.16 -16.40 -7.66
CA ALA A 131 11.89 -16.59 -6.99
C ALA A 131 11.85 -15.81 -5.69
N ILE A 132 10.79 -15.04 -5.47
CA ILE A 132 10.61 -14.19 -4.29
C ILE A 132 9.25 -14.51 -3.66
N LEU A 133 9.27 -14.91 -2.39
CA LEU A 133 8.08 -15.00 -1.57
C LEU A 133 7.76 -13.62 -1.00
N LYS A 134 6.52 -13.17 -1.22
CA LYS A 134 6.06 -11.87 -0.77
C LYS A 134 4.74 -11.97 -0.01
N PHE A 135 4.64 -11.27 1.11
CA PHE A 135 3.37 -10.91 1.74
C PHE A 135 3.17 -9.41 1.60
N GLU A 136 2.03 -9.01 1.04
CA GLU A 136 1.57 -7.63 0.96
C GLU A 136 0.28 -7.48 1.78
N PRO A 137 0.20 -6.48 2.70
CA PRO A 137 -0.98 -6.26 3.54
C PRO A 137 -2.09 -5.55 2.77
N LEU A 138 -3.18 -5.17 3.47
CA LEU A 138 -4.24 -4.32 2.93
C LEU A 138 -3.67 -3.11 2.21
N VAL A 139 -4.18 -2.85 1.01
CA VAL A 139 -4.03 -1.59 0.29
C VAL A 139 -5.41 -1.12 -0.14
N LEU A 140 -5.75 0.13 0.19
CA LEU A 140 -7.03 0.73 -0.17
C LEU A 140 -6.81 2.18 -0.62
N HIS A 141 -7.39 2.54 -1.76
CA HIS A 141 -7.38 3.91 -2.26
C HIS A 141 -8.79 4.49 -2.24
N VAL A 142 -8.96 5.61 -1.55
CA VAL A 142 -10.25 6.28 -1.33
C VAL A 142 -10.19 7.73 -1.79
N GLN A 143 -10.98 8.07 -2.80
CA GLN A 143 -11.09 9.45 -3.25
C GLN A 143 -12.10 10.16 -2.36
N CYS A 144 -11.67 11.29 -1.81
CA CYS A 144 -12.41 12.08 -0.84
C CYS A 144 -12.90 13.35 -1.51
N ARG A 145 -14.08 13.82 -1.12
CA ARG A 145 -14.69 15.04 -1.66
C ARG A 145 -13.88 16.27 -1.25
N GLN A 146 -13.42 16.32 -0.01
CA GLN A 146 -12.62 17.41 0.54
C GLN A 146 -11.37 16.88 1.29
N LEU A 147 -10.45 17.79 1.58
CA LEU A 147 -9.26 17.48 2.37
C LEU A 147 -9.61 17.09 3.81
N GLN A 148 -10.63 17.73 4.40
CA GLN A 148 -11.13 17.44 5.74
C GLN A 148 -11.64 16.00 5.83
N ASP A 149 -12.43 15.56 4.86
CA ASP A 149 -12.91 14.18 4.76
C ASP A 149 -11.73 13.18 4.73
N ALA A 150 -10.67 13.51 3.96
CA ALA A 150 -9.46 12.70 3.87
C ALA A 150 -8.64 12.68 5.17
N GLN A 151 -8.61 13.79 5.93
CA GLN A 151 -7.92 13.88 7.22
C GLN A 151 -8.59 12.99 8.28
N ILE A 152 -9.92 12.90 8.26
CA ILE A 152 -10.67 12.01 9.16
C ILE A 152 -10.32 10.56 8.85
N LEU A 153 -10.47 10.14 7.59
CA LEU A 153 -10.11 8.77 7.18
C LEU A 153 -8.64 8.45 7.41
N HIS A 154 -7.75 9.42 7.23
CA HIS A 154 -6.33 9.26 7.54
C HIS A 154 -6.10 9.01 9.03
N SER A 155 -6.75 9.78 9.92
CA SER A 155 -6.67 9.57 11.37
C SER A 155 -7.15 8.18 11.77
N VAL A 156 -8.31 7.75 11.25
CA VAL A 156 -8.82 6.37 11.40
C VAL A 156 -7.76 5.36 10.95
N ALA A 157 -7.15 5.54 9.78
CA ALA A 157 -6.13 4.63 9.26
C ALA A 157 -4.90 4.53 10.18
N ILE A 158 -4.39 5.66 10.68
CA ILE A 158 -3.24 5.69 11.60
C ILE A 158 -3.58 4.97 12.90
N ASP A 159 -4.73 5.27 13.49
CA ASP A 159 -5.20 4.66 14.75
C ASP A 159 -5.45 3.15 14.60
N SER A 160 -5.84 2.72 13.40
CA SER A 160 -5.99 1.31 13.07
C SER A 160 -4.68 0.60 12.68
N GLY A 161 -3.54 1.28 12.70
CA GLY A 161 -2.21 0.68 12.48
C GLY A 161 -1.70 0.72 11.03
N PHE A 162 -2.34 1.51 10.16
CA PHE A 162 -1.91 1.79 8.80
C PHE A 162 -1.04 3.05 8.74
N ARG A 163 0.12 3.02 9.41
CA ARG A 163 0.97 4.20 9.64
C ARG A 163 1.61 4.80 8.38
N ASN A 164 1.62 4.07 7.27
CA ASN A 164 2.17 4.53 5.97
C ASN A 164 1.10 5.09 5.03
N SER A 165 -0.09 5.33 5.59
CA SER A 165 -1.18 5.98 4.90
C SER A 165 -0.84 7.44 4.63
N GLY A 166 -1.26 7.94 3.46
CA GLY A 166 -0.95 9.29 3.03
C GLY A 166 -2.03 9.87 2.14
N ILE A 167 -2.11 11.19 2.13
CA ILE A 167 -3.05 11.97 1.33
C ILE A 167 -2.27 12.63 0.18
N THR A 168 -2.77 12.51 -1.03
CA THR A 168 -2.28 13.23 -2.20
C THR A 168 -3.37 14.18 -2.69
N VAL A 169 -3.02 15.45 -2.89
CA VAL A 169 -3.91 16.45 -3.50
C VAL A 169 -3.46 16.68 -4.94
N GLY A 170 -4.24 16.17 -5.88
CA GLY A 170 -3.99 16.30 -7.31
C GLY A 170 -4.56 17.57 -7.93
N LYS A 171 -4.31 17.75 -9.22
CA LYS A 171 -4.90 18.83 -10.03
C LYS A 171 -6.44 18.79 -9.95
N ARG A 172 -7.07 19.96 -10.03
CA ARG A 172 -8.54 20.14 -9.89
C ARG A 172 -9.11 19.67 -8.52
N GLY A 173 -8.30 19.74 -7.46
CA GLY A 173 -8.76 19.43 -6.10
C GLY A 173 -9.04 17.95 -5.83
N LYS A 174 -8.51 17.03 -6.66
CA LYS A 174 -8.67 15.59 -6.46
C LYS A 174 -7.90 15.13 -5.22
N THR A 175 -8.61 14.93 -4.12
CA THR A 175 -8.02 14.45 -2.87
C THR A 175 -8.07 12.93 -2.80
N MET A 176 -6.92 12.28 -2.75
CA MET A 176 -6.77 10.84 -2.76
C MET A 176 -6.10 10.37 -1.47
N LEU A 177 -6.80 9.57 -0.67
CA LEU A 177 -6.22 8.85 0.45
C LEU A 177 -5.73 7.48 -0.01
N ALA A 178 -4.50 7.13 0.36
CA ALA A 178 -3.99 5.76 0.26
C ALA A 178 -3.80 5.19 1.66
N VAL A 179 -4.52 4.12 2.00
CA VAL A 179 -4.38 3.38 3.25
C VAL A 179 -3.36 2.26 3.03
N ARG A 180 -2.24 2.30 3.76
CA ARG A 180 -1.10 1.38 3.57
C ARG A 180 -0.38 1.10 4.89
N SER A 181 0.36 -0.01 4.93
CA SER A 181 1.15 -0.47 6.08
C SER A 181 2.55 -0.90 5.66
N THR A 182 3.51 -0.82 6.58
CA THR A 182 4.85 -1.45 6.47
C THR A 182 4.85 -2.94 6.78
N HIS A 183 3.70 -3.51 7.16
CA HIS A 183 3.56 -4.92 7.51
C HIS A 183 3.67 -5.81 6.28
N GLY A 184 4.90 -6.06 5.82
CA GLY A 184 5.21 -6.89 4.66
C GLY A 184 6.16 -8.03 4.98
N LEU A 185 6.37 -8.90 4.01
CA LEU A 185 7.46 -9.89 3.95
C LEU A 185 7.95 -9.92 2.50
N GLU A 186 9.25 -9.90 2.26
CA GLU A 186 9.83 -10.10 0.94
C GLU A 186 11.14 -10.88 1.12
N VAL A 187 11.19 -12.11 0.62
CA VAL A 187 12.32 -13.02 0.83
C VAL A 187 12.67 -13.72 -0.49
N PRO A 188 13.90 -13.56 -1.01
CA PRO A 188 14.37 -14.33 -2.15
C PRO A 188 14.61 -15.79 -1.75
N LEU A 189 14.11 -16.72 -2.56
CA LEU A 189 14.17 -18.17 -2.31
C LEU A 189 15.03 -18.91 -3.35
N SER A 190 15.07 -18.42 -4.59
CA SER A 190 15.95 -18.94 -5.63
C SER A 190 16.75 -17.83 -6.28
N HIS A 191 17.90 -18.20 -6.83
CA HIS A 191 18.70 -17.33 -7.69
C HIS A 191 19.02 -18.05 -8.99
N GLN A 192 18.69 -17.45 -10.14
CA GLN A 192 18.90 -18.05 -11.47
C GLN A 192 18.34 -19.49 -11.57
N GLY A 193 17.15 -19.73 -11.02
CA GLY A 193 16.49 -21.03 -11.00
C GLY A 193 17.05 -22.03 -9.98
N LYS A 194 18.16 -21.73 -9.31
CA LYS A 194 18.71 -22.56 -8.23
C LYS A 194 18.05 -22.21 -6.89
N LEU A 195 17.45 -23.19 -6.23
CA LEU A 195 16.91 -23.02 -4.87
C LEU A 195 18.06 -22.78 -3.88
N MET A 196 17.94 -21.72 -3.07
CA MET A 196 18.98 -21.27 -2.13
C MET A 196 18.64 -21.58 -0.67
N VAL A 197 17.48 -22.17 -0.40
CA VAL A 197 16.94 -22.40 0.94
C VAL A 197 16.51 -23.84 1.14
N THR A 198 16.47 -24.29 2.39
CA THR A 198 16.00 -25.63 2.76
C THR A 198 14.46 -25.69 2.83
N GLU A 199 13.91 -26.89 2.76
CA GLU A 199 12.47 -27.12 2.96
C GLU A 199 11.98 -26.67 4.34
N GLU A 200 12.78 -26.90 5.39
CA GLU A 200 12.48 -26.43 6.74
C GLU A 200 12.32 -24.91 6.80
N TYR A 201 13.20 -24.17 6.13
CA TYR A 201 13.12 -22.72 6.06
C TYR A 201 11.87 -22.24 5.30
N ILE A 202 11.49 -22.93 4.22
CA ILE A 202 10.27 -22.64 3.47
C ILE A 202 9.04 -22.80 4.38
N ASN A 203 8.97 -23.88 5.16
CA ASN A 203 7.88 -24.11 6.12
C ASN A 203 7.84 -23.04 7.22
N PHE A 204 9.01 -22.62 7.72
CA PHE A 204 9.11 -21.49 8.66
C PHE A 204 8.57 -20.19 8.05
N LEU A 205 8.95 -19.86 6.80
CA LEU A 205 8.47 -18.67 6.11
C LEU A 205 6.96 -18.68 5.88
N LEU A 206 6.38 -19.83 5.52
CA LEU A 206 4.94 -19.99 5.40
C LEU A 206 4.22 -19.66 6.72
N LYS A 207 4.75 -20.16 7.85
CA LYS A 207 4.23 -19.81 9.17
C LYS A 207 4.27 -18.31 9.43
N ILE A 208 5.38 -17.64 9.12
CA ILE A 208 5.51 -16.18 9.26
C ILE A 208 4.55 -15.44 8.34
N ALA A 209 4.42 -15.84 7.08
CA ALA A 209 3.49 -15.23 6.13
C ALA A 209 2.03 -15.34 6.61
N ASN A 210 1.64 -16.51 7.14
CA ASN A 210 0.31 -16.72 7.70
C ASN A 210 0.06 -15.91 8.97
N GLN A 211 1.04 -15.82 9.87
CA GLN A 211 0.97 -14.92 11.04
C GLN A 211 0.79 -13.46 10.62
N LYS A 212 1.48 -13.04 9.54
CA LYS A 212 1.33 -11.69 9.00
C LYS A 212 -0.06 -11.47 8.38
N MET A 213 -0.59 -12.45 7.66
CA MET A 213 -1.96 -12.42 7.12
C MET A 213 -3.00 -12.27 8.25
N GLU A 214 -2.84 -13.03 9.33
CA GLU A 214 -3.74 -12.98 10.48
C GLU A 214 -3.70 -11.62 11.20
N GLU A 215 -2.50 -11.09 11.45
CA GLU A 215 -2.35 -9.74 12.01
C GLU A 215 -2.93 -8.67 11.07
N ASN A 216 -2.84 -8.85 9.75
CA ASN A 216 -3.44 -7.94 8.78
C ASN A 216 -4.98 -7.95 8.86
N LYS A 217 -5.61 -9.11 9.04
CA LYS A 217 -7.06 -9.22 9.26
C LYS A 217 -7.51 -8.45 10.50
N LYS A 218 -6.80 -8.60 11.62
CA LYS A 218 -7.07 -7.83 12.85
C LYS A 218 -6.97 -6.32 12.64
N ARG A 219 -6.05 -5.85 11.78
CA ARG A 219 -5.94 -4.43 11.40
C ARG A 219 -7.11 -3.97 10.55
N ILE A 220 -7.56 -4.80 9.61
CA ILE A 220 -8.74 -4.54 8.77
C ILE A 220 -9.98 -4.41 9.65
N GLU A 221 -10.21 -5.35 10.57
CA GLU A 221 -11.34 -5.32 11.52
C GLU A 221 -11.30 -4.06 12.39
N ARG A 222 -10.14 -3.74 12.96
CA ARG A 222 -9.98 -2.51 13.74
C ARG A 222 -10.26 -1.25 12.90
N PHE A 223 -9.82 -1.23 11.65
CA PHE A 223 -10.10 -0.13 10.73
C PHE A 223 -11.58 0.02 10.44
N TYR A 224 -12.27 -1.09 10.21
CA TYR A 224 -13.71 -1.07 10.01
C TYR A 224 -14.45 -0.48 11.22
N HIS A 225 -14.15 -0.92 12.44
CA HIS A 225 -14.79 -0.39 13.65
C HIS A 225 -14.47 1.09 13.89
N CYS A 226 -13.20 1.51 13.72
CA CYS A 226 -12.82 2.91 13.84
C CYS A 226 -13.54 3.77 12.78
N LEU A 227 -13.70 3.25 11.56
CA LEU A 227 -14.39 3.92 10.47
C LEU A 227 -15.88 4.10 10.76
N GLN A 228 -16.58 3.06 11.19
CA GLN A 228 -17.99 3.14 11.57
C GLN A 228 -18.23 4.25 12.61
N HIS A 229 -17.45 4.23 13.69
CA HIS A 229 -17.57 5.22 14.76
C HIS A 229 -17.21 6.64 14.32
N ALA A 230 -16.26 6.81 13.39
CA ALA A 230 -15.93 8.12 12.84
C ALA A 230 -17.09 8.70 12.00
N LEU A 231 -17.73 7.86 11.18
CA LEU A 231 -18.86 8.26 10.33
C LEU A 231 -20.12 8.57 11.15
N GLU A 232 -20.39 7.80 12.20
CA GLU A 232 -21.52 8.05 13.13
C GLU A 232 -21.38 9.38 13.88
N LYS A 233 -20.15 9.79 14.22
CA LYS A 233 -19.92 11.08 14.88
C LYS A 233 -20.22 12.28 13.99
N GLU A 234 -19.93 12.18 12.69
CA GLU A 234 -20.21 13.26 11.75
C GLU A 234 -21.72 13.50 11.57
N THR A 235 -22.52 12.43 11.51
CA THR A 235 -23.98 12.55 11.35
C THR A 235 -24.64 13.23 12.55
N VAL A 236 -24.17 12.96 13.76
CA VAL A 236 -24.68 13.59 14.99
C VAL A 236 -24.24 15.06 15.09
N SER A 237 -23.01 15.38 14.67
CA SER A 237 -22.48 16.76 14.70
C SER A 237 -23.20 17.71 13.72
N THR A 238 -23.71 17.19 12.59
CA THR A 238 -24.38 18.00 11.57
C THR A 238 -25.83 18.35 11.95
N THR A 239 -26.41 17.64 12.93
CA THR A 239 -27.81 17.82 13.36
C THR A 239 -27.94 18.76 14.58
N SER A 240 -26.83 19.21 15.17
CA SER A 240 -26.82 20.15 16.30
C SER A 240 -26.15 21.48 15.91
N GLN A 241 -26.87 22.59 16.09
CA GLN A 241 -26.41 23.95 15.76
C GLN A 241 -25.03 24.31 16.34
N PRO A 242 -24.29 25.24 15.71
CA PRO A 242 -22.88 25.46 16.01
C PRO A 242 -22.68 26.06 17.40
N LYS A 243 -21.97 25.34 18.26
CA LYS A 243 -21.31 25.92 19.43
C LYS A 243 -19.85 26.14 19.08
N GLU A 244 -19.47 27.41 18.95
CA GLU A 244 -18.07 27.84 18.91
C GLU A 244 -17.27 27.16 20.03
N LYS A 245 -16.22 26.42 19.67
CA LYS A 245 -15.14 26.08 20.58
C LYS A 245 -13.78 26.22 19.89
N VAL A 246 -13.26 27.43 20.07
CA VAL A 246 -11.87 27.83 20.29
C VAL A 246 -10.80 26.75 20.08
N ASN A 247 -9.89 27.05 19.15
CA ASN A 247 -8.60 26.41 18.94
C ASN A 247 -7.79 26.25 20.25
N THR A 248 -7.42 25.02 20.58
CA THR A 248 -6.23 24.76 21.41
C THR A 248 -5.18 24.06 20.56
N SER A 249 -4.27 24.87 20.01
CA SER A 249 -3.04 24.44 19.35
C SER A 249 -2.17 23.61 20.31
N TYR A 250 -1.87 22.37 19.96
CA TYR A 250 -0.89 21.55 20.66
C TYR A 250 0.54 22.02 20.33
N ILE A 251 1.04 23.03 21.05
CA ILE A 251 2.47 23.30 21.14
C ILE A 251 3.06 22.39 22.23
N ARG A 252 3.63 21.24 21.83
CA ARG A 252 4.48 20.45 22.73
C ARG A 252 5.87 21.08 22.81
N LYS A 253 6.05 22.09 23.68
CA LYS A 253 7.38 22.55 24.11
C LYS A 253 8.01 21.48 25.02
N LYS A 254 9.07 20.84 24.54
CA LYS A 254 9.92 19.91 25.29
C LYS A 254 10.69 20.69 26.36
N LYS A 255 10.22 20.65 27.60
CA LYS A 255 10.86 21.27 28.78
C LYS A 255 12.13 20.48 29.12
N ARG A 256 13.32 21.03 28.81
CA ARG A 256 14.61 20.53 29.31
C ARG A 256 14.84 21.10 30.71
N ASN A 257 14.99 20.24 31.71
CA ASN A 257 15.41 20.63 33.06
C ASN A 257 16.91 20.97 33.07
N PRO A 258 17.35 22.10 33.67
CA PRO A 258 18.76 22.34 33.92
C PRO A 258 19.12 21.80 35.32
N GLY A 259 19.69 20.60 35.35
CA GLY A 259 20.28 20.00 36.54
C GLY A 259 21.80 20.09 36.50
N LYS A 260 22.36 21.05 37.26
CA LYS A 260 23.73 21.15 37.80
C LYS A 260 24.78 20.16 37.28
N ALA A 261 25.76 20.67 36.54
CA ALA A 261 27.13 20.16 36.57
C ALA A 261 28.09 21.35 36.78
N ARG A 262 28.66 21.43 37.99
CA ARG A 262 29.74 22.35 38.38
C ARG A 262 31.06 21.74 37.92
N GLY A 263 31.91 22.50 37.24
CA GLY A 263 33.27 22.07 36.91
C GLY A 263 34.11 23.13 36.22
N LYS A 264 34.76 23.98 37.04
CA LYS A 264 36.01 24.76 36.84
C LYS A 264 36.34 25.38 35.47
N ARG A 265 36.46 26.72 35.48
CA ARG A 265 37.20 27.57 34.53
C ARG A 265 38.72 27.41 34.74
N VAL A 266 39.48 27.37 33.63
CA VAL A 266 40.83 27.94 33.48
C VAL A 266 40.94 28.52 32.05
N ASN A 267 41.70 29.61 31.95
CA ASN A 267 41.83 30.64 30.93
C ASN A 267 42.59 30.29 29.62
N GLU A 268 42.43 31.21 28.64
CA GLU A 268 43.39 31.70 27.61
C GLU A 268 43.83 30.70 26.51
N GLU A 269 44.01 31.02 25.21
CA GLU A 269 44.22 32.25 24.44
C GLU A 269 44.11 31.93 22.92
N HIS A 270 43.84 32.95 22.07
CA HIS A 270 44.16 33.12 20.62
C HIS A 270 43.68 32.05 19.57
N ASP A 271 43.21 32.35 18.35
CA ASP A 271 43.41 33.48 17.43
C ASP A 271 42.26 33.59 16.39
N LYS A 272 42.29 34.72 15.66
CA LYS A 272 41.30 35.29 14.74
C LYS A 272 41.23 34.65 13.35
N GLU A 273 40.18 35.08 12.62
CA GLU A 273 40.00 35.31 11.17
C GLU A 273 38.85 34.48 10.55
N LEU A 274 37.94 34.98 9.72
CA LEU A 274 37.56 36.31 9.20
C LEU A 274 36.14 36.16 8.62
N GLU A 275 35.35 37.22 8.68
CA GLU A 275 34.01 37.34 8.09
C GLU A 275 34.08 37.35 6.55
N ASN A 276 33.01 36.91 5.88
CA ASN A 276 32.30 37.72 4.87
C ASN A 276 30.93 37.14 4.50
N ASN A 277 29.96 38.05 4.49
CA ASN A 277 28.58 37.90 4.03
C ASN A 277 28.52 37.76 2.49
N ASP A 278 27.51 37.09 1.94
CA ASP A 278 26.29 37.73 1.42
C ASP A 278 25.45 36.77 0.55
N HIS A 279 24.17 37.15 0.45
CA HIS A 279 23.04 36.61 -0.30
C HIS A 279 23.31 35.94 -1.67
N ASP A 280 22.49 34.93 -2.01
CA ASP A 280 21.56 35.00 -3.16
C ASP A 280 20.65 33.73 -3.28
N ASP A 281 19.33 33.96 -3.28
CA ASP A 281 18.29 33.17 -3.97
C ASP A 281 18.26 33.70 -5.42
N PRO A 282 18.07 32.92 -6.52
CA PRO A 282 16.79 32.25 -6.81
C PRO A 282 16.86 30.98 -7.69
N GLY A 283 15.70 30.35 -7.93
CA GLY A 283 15.39 29.90 -9.30
C GLY A 283 14.93 28.47 -9.50
N ILE A 284 13.62 28.37 -9.71
CA ILE A 284 12.91 27.32 -10.44
C ILE A 284 13.55 27.02 -11.80
N SER A 285 13.69 25.74 -12.15
CA SER A 285 13.76 25.28 -13.55
C SER A 285 12.98 23.98 -13.71
N ASP A 286 11.76 24.13 -14.19
CA ASP A 286 11.10 23.12 -15.01
C ASP A 286 11.73 23.13 -16.41
N THR A 287 11.69 21.95 -17.04
CA THR A 287 11.63 21.66 -18.49
C THR A 287 12.84 21.04 -19.19
N ILE A 288 12.48 20.04 -20.01
CA ILE A 288 13.06 19.58 -21.29
C ILE A 288 14.04 18.40 -21.23
N PHE A 289 13.49 17.23 -21.61
CA PHE A 289 14.21 16.09 -22.19
C PHE A 289 15.09 16.53 -23.36
N PRO A 290 16.21 15.82 -23.62
CA PRO A 290 16.64 15.59 -24.99
C PRO A 290 16.44 14.13 -25.39
N GLU A 291 15.86 13.97 -26.57
CA GLU A 291 15.93 12.80 -27.44
C GLU A 291 17.38 12.54 -27.88
N ASP A 292 17.64 11.27 -28.23
CA ASP A 292 18.74 10.75 -29.05
C ASP A 292 20.19 10.83 -28.50
N TYR A 293 20.69 9.69 -28.01
CA TYR A 293 21.66 8.81 -28.72
C TYR A 293 21.89 7.50 -27.95
#